data_AF-A0A2R6BZK7-F1
#
_entry.id   AF-A0A2R6BZK7-F1
#
_cell.length_a   1.000
_cell.length_b   1.000
_cell.length_c   1.000
_cell.angle_alpha   90.00
_cell.angle_beta   90.00
_cell.angle_gamma   90.00
#
_symmetry.space_group_name_H-M   'P 1'
#
loop_
_entity.id
_entity.type
_entity.pdbx_description
1 polymer ?
#
loop_
_entity_poly.entity_id
_entity_poly.type
_entity_poly.pdbx_seq_one_letter_code
_entity_poly.pdbx_strand_id
1 'polypeptide(L)'
;MISAMIPTKKDLQPAFRLWLEGKSKQIVFDQVDAMLLRRINESGSLSTAAKNVGLSYRAAWGRIKKLERNLGKPIVIMKVGGKGGGGSRLTKEGLNILSEFRKLRKHLFNALEDQDFWAQVGYKLSARNILDAKIVGLHKGDIVSKLSIAVEHPVTLTSIITNEAVEDLKLKIGDKVYAIIKSTDVIVAKSPKRNQDTRENKTS
;
A
#
# COMPACT_ATOMS: atom_id res chain seq x y z
N MET A 1 -9.04 32.95 22.98
CA MET A 1 -7.88 32.07 23.21
C MET A 1 -8.17 30.71 22.62
N ILE A 2 -7.57 30.37 21.48
CA ILE A 2 -7.66 29.01 20.93
C ILE A 2 -6.57 28.22 21.63
N SER A 3 -6.95 27.41 22.63
CA SER A 3 -6.05 26.45 23.24
C SER A 3 -5.72 25.40 22.18
N ALA A 4 -4.58 25.57 21.49
CA ALA A 4 -4.07 24.58 20.56
C ALA A 4 -3.75 23.32 21.37
N MET A 5 -4.62 22.32 21.24
CA MET A 5 -4.48 21.01 21.86
C MET A 5 -3.15 20.42 21.38
N ILE A 6 -2.20 20.24 22.29
CA ILE A 6 -0.88 19.69 21.97
C ILE A 6 -1.09 18.20 21.61
N PRO A 7 -0.79 17.77 20.37
CA PRO A 7 -1.03 16.40 19.95
C PRO A 7 -0.18 15.44 20.79
N THR A 8 -0.79 14.37 21.27
CA THR A 8 -0.10 13.29 21.99
C THR A 8 0.50 12.30 21.00
N LYS A 9 1.39 11.40 21.45
CA LYS A 9 2.01 10.36 20.60
C LYS A 9 0.97 9.49 19.87
N LYS A 10 -0.24 9.35 20.42
CA LYS A 10 -1.36 8.60 19.81
C LYS A 10 -2.06 9.36 18.68
N ASP A 11 -1.87 10.67 18.60
CA ASP A 11 -2.46 11.55 17.60
C ASP A 11 -1.53 11.77 16.38
N LEU A 12 -0.34 11.17 16.39
CA LEU A 12 0.63 11.29 15.32
C LEU A 12 0.30 10.31 14.20
N GLN A 13 0.05 10.84 13.01
CA GLN A 13 -0.13 10.06 11.78
C GLN A 13 1.15 10.12 10.92
N PRO A 14 1.53 9.03 10.23
CA PRO A 14 2.64 9.06 9.30
C PRO A 14 2.40 10.08 8.18
N ALA A 15 3.34 10.99 7.99
CA ALA A 15 3.33 11.96 6.90
C ALA A 15 4.56 11.76 6.02
N PHE A 16 4.37 11.79 4.70
CA PHE A 16 5.46 11.64 3.74
C PHE A 16 5.34 12.65 2.59
N ARG A 17 6.50 13.02 2.04
CA ARG A 17 6.61 13.74 0.78
C ARG A 17 7.24 12.81 -0.24
N LEU A 18 6.59 12.65 -1.39
CA LEU A 18 7.08 11.85 -2.50
C LEU A 18 7.59 12.77 -3.61
N TRP A 19 8.79 12.48 -4.10
CA TRP A 19 9.33 13.02 -5.34
C TRP A 19 10.09 11.92 -6.09
N LEU A 20 10.12 12.01 -7.42
CA LEU A 20 10.87 11.09 -8.27
C LEU A 20 12.20 11.75 -8.68
N GLU A 21 13.30 11.02 -8.51
CA GLU A 21 14.63 11.46 -8.92
C GLU A 21 15.18 10.65 -10.10
N GLY A 22 15.79 11.34 -11.07
CA GLY A 22 16.61 10.68 -12.09
C GLY A 22 17.95 10.20 -11.54
N LYS A 23 18.63 9.27 -12.22
CA LYS A 23 19.92 8.68 -11.78
C LYS A 23 21.00 9.69 -11.38
N SER A 24 21.00 10.88 -11.99
CA SER A 24 21.93 11.97 -11.73
C SER A 24 21.34 13.10 -10.86
N LYS A 25 20.21 12.84 -10.18
CA LYS A 25 19.42 13.82 -9.41
C LYS A 25 18.94 15.04 -10.20
N GLN A 26 19.07 15.01 -11.52
CA GLN A 26 18.72 16.13 -12.40
C GLN A 26 17.21 16.34 -12.53
N ILE A 27 16.44 15.25 -12.46
CA ILE A 27 14.98 15.28 -12.49
C ILE A 27 14.48 15.27 -11.06
N VAL A 28 13.64 16.23 -10.70
CA VAL A 28 12.82 16.17 -9.49
C VAL A 28 11.40 16.39 -9.97
N PHE A 29 10.60 15.31 -9.99
CA PHE A 29 9.17 15.38 -10.25
C PHE A 29 8.43 15.21 -8.92
N ASP A 30 7.79 16.27 -8.45
CA ASP A 30 7.18 16.32 -7.13
C ASP A 30 5.63 16.43 -7.19
N GLN A 31 5.04 16.60 -6.01
CA GLN A 31 3.59 16.78 -5.87
C GLN A 31 3.06 18.01 -6.61
N VAL A 32 3.82 19.10 -6.67
CA VAL A 32 3.43 20.35 -7.34
C VAL A 32 3.40 20.13 -8.84
N ASP A 33 4.39 19.42 -9.39
CA ASP A 33 4.42 19.03 -10.81
C ASP A 33 3.24 18.14 -11.17
N ALA A 34 2.97 17.11 -10.35
CA ALA A 34 1.83 16.22 -10.55
C ALA A 34 0.49 16.98 -10.53
N MET A 35 0.32 17.91 -9.58
CA MET A 35 -0.87 18.76 -9.51
C MET A 35 -1.00 19.65 -10.74
N LEU A 36 0.11 20.28 -11.17
CA LEU A 36 0.11 21.12 -12.36
C LEU A 36 -0.29 20.35 -13.62
N LEU A 37 0.33 19.20 -13.88
CA LEU A 37 -0.01 18.37 -15.05
C LEU A 37 -1.46 17.88 -14.99
N ARG A 38 -1.93 17.46 -13.82
CA ARG A 38 -3.34 17.06 -13.62
C ARG A 38 -4.29 18.19 -13.97
N ARG A 39 -4.05 19.40 -13.47
CA ARG A 39 -4.90 20.55 -13.74
C ARG A 39 -4.86 20.98 -15.21
N ILE A 40 -3.72 20.84 -15.90
CA ILE A 40 -3.64 21.04 -17.36
C ILE A 40 -4.52 20.02 -18.08
N ASN A 41 -4.46 18.76 -17.69
CA ASN A 41 -5.27 17.71 -18.29
C ASN A 41 -6.77 17.91 -18.08
N GLU A 42 -7.17 18.40 -16.90
CA GLU A 42 -8.58 18.69 -16.55
C GLU A 42 -9.11 19.95 -17.23
N SER A 43 -8.33 21.05 -17.22
CA SER A 43 -8.80 22.36 -17.70
C SER A 43 -8.46 22.67 -19.16
N GLY A 44 -7.53 21.93 -19.76
CA GLY A 44 -7.01 22.23 -21.09
C GLY A 44 -6.23 23.56 -21.19
N SER A 45 -5.81 24.14 -20.06
CA SER A 45 -5.21 25.48 -20.00
C SER A 45 -4.10 25.55 -18.94
N LEU A 46 -2.89 25.93 -19.36
CA LEU A 46 -1.78 26.14 -18.44
C LEU A 46 -2.01 27.32 -17.48
N SER A 47 -2.62 28.41 -17.95
CA SER A 47 -2.89 29.58 -17.11
C SER A 47 -3.88 29.24 -15.99
N THR A 48 -4.95 28.53 -16.34
CA THR A 48 -5.94 28.04 -15.36
C THR A 48 -5.30 27.05 -14.38
N ALA A 49 -4.49 26.13 -14.89
CA ALA A 49 -3.78 25.15 -14.06
C ALA A 49 -2.81 25.81 -13.07
N ALA A 50 -2.01 26.79 -13.52
CA ALA A 50 -1.09 27.52 -12.67
C ALA A 50 -1.82 28.22 -11.51
N LYS A 51 -2.91 28.93 -11.83
CA LYS A 51 -3.75 29.61 -10.82
C LYS A 51 -4.31 28.63 -9.79
N ASN A 52 -4.82 27.47 -10.24
CA ASN A 52 -5.38 26.45 -9.36
C ASN A 52 -4.36 25.75 -8.46
N VAL A 53 -3.08 25.78 -8.82
CA VAL A 53 -1.97 25.23 -8.02
C VAL A 53 -1.31 26.31 -7.14
N GLY A 54 -1.70 27.59 -7.30
CA GLY A 54 -1.11 28.71 -6.58
C GLY A 54 0.23 29.19 -7.15
N LEU A 55 0.50 28.91 -8.43
CA LEU A 55 1.71 29.34 -9.13
C LEU A 55 1.45 30.51 -10.07
N SER A 56 2.47 31.36 -10.25
CA SER A 56 2.49 32.27 -11.39
C SER A 56 2.62 31.48 -12.69
N TYR A 57 2.06 32.02 -13.79
CA TYR A 57 2.19 31.37 -15.11
C TYR A 57 3.65 31.11 -15.49
N ARG A 58 4.55 32.08 -15.23
CA ARG A 58 5.99 31.96 -15.48
C ARG A 58 6.62 30.85 -14.65
N ALA A 59 6.25 30.68 -13.39
CA ALA A 59 6.74 29.60 -12.55
C ALA A 59 6.26 28.23 -13.06
N ALA A 60 4.97 28.10 -13.37
CA ALA A 60 4.41 26.88 -13.94
C ALA A 60 5.08 26.48 -15.26
N TRP A 61 5.27 27.45 -16.17
CA TRP A 61 6.00 27.24 -17.42
C TRP A 61 7.45 26.83 -17.20
N GLY A 62 8.16 27.49 -16.27
CA GLY A 62 9.53 27.16 -15.91
C GLY A 62 9.68 25.72 -15.39
N ARG A 63 8.73 25.26 -14.56
CA ARG A 63 8.70 23.88 -14.07
C ARG A 63 8.52 22.88 -15.23
N ILE A 64 7.56 23.12 -16.11
CA ILE A 64 7.34 22.27 -17.31
C ILE A 64 8.61 22.21 -18.15
N LYS A 65 9.23 23.35 -18.47
CA LYS A 65 10.44 23.39 -19.30
C LYS A 65 11.63 22.69 -18.64
N LYS A 66 11.76 22.79 -17.32
CA LYS A 66 12.78 22.05 -16.57
C LYS A 66 12.54 20.55 -16.69
N LEU A 67 11.31 20.09 -16.49
CA LEU A 67 10.95 18.67 -16.65
C LEU A 67 11.20 18.16 -18.08
N GLU A 68 10.80 18.91 -19.11
CA GLU A 68 11.01 18.52 -20.51
C GLU A 68 12.49 18.38 -20.86
N ARG A 69 13.32 19.35 -20.43
CA ARG A 69 14.78 19.31 -20.62
C ARG A 69 15.39 18.07 -19.98
N ASN A 70 14.91 17.73 -18.79
CA ASN A 70 15.40 16.65 -17.97
C ASN A 70 14.95 15.27 -18.46
N LEU A 71 13.73 15.18 -19.00
CA LEU A 71 13.15 13.96 -19.57
C LEU A 71 13.56 13.72 -21.03
N GLY A 72 14.10 14.75 -21.70
CA GLY A 72 14.44 14.71 -23.13
C GLY A 72 13.23 14.62 -24.06
N LYS A 73 12.01 14.81 -23.52
CA LYS A 73 10.75 14.68 -24.25
C LYS A 73 9.76 15.76 -23.81
N PRO A 74 8.92 16.28 -24.73
CA PRO A 74 7.85 17.19 -24.36
C PRO A 74 6.79 16.47 -23.51
N ILE A 75 6.32 17.14 -22.46
CA ILE A 75 5.25 16.63 -21.58
C ILE A 75 3.95 17.41 -21.74
N VAL A 76 4.01 18.60 -22.34
CA VAL A 76 2.83 19.45 -22.65
C VAL A 76 2.90 19.92 -24.10
N ILE A 77 1.79 19.81 -24.82
CA ILE A 77 1.56 20.42 -26.14
C ILE A 77 0.73 21.69 -25.96
N MET A 78 1.16 22.76 -26.61
CA MET A 78 0.34 23.98 -26.74
C MET A 78 -0.40 23.95 -28.07
N LYS A 79 -1.71 24.23 -28.04
CA LYS A 79 -2.49 24.52 -29.24
C LYS A 79 -2.35 26.01 -29.51
N VAL A 80 -1.80 26.39 -30.66
CA VAL A 80 -1.78 27.79 -31.10
C VAL A 80 -3.22 28.27 -31.22
N GLY A 81 -3.55 29.42 -30.61
CA GLY A 81 -4.92 29.93 -30.59
C GLY A 81 -5.00 31.37 -31.08
N GLY A 82 -5.90 31.61 -32.04
CA GLY A 82 -6.42 32.94 -32.39
C GLY A 82 -7.38 33.48 -31.31
N LYS A 83 -8.40 34.26 -31.71
CA LYS A 83 -9.29 35.07 -30.83
C LYS A 83 -9.93 34.38 -29.59
N GLY A 84 -9.89 33.05 -29.47
CA GLY A 84 -10.39 32.27 -28.32
C GLY A 84 -9.32 31.74 -27.35
N GLY A 85 -8.03 32.04 -27.57
CA GLY A 85 -6.93 31.62 -26.70
C GLY A 85 -6.32 30.26 -27.06
N GLY A 86 -5.01 30.12 -26.84
CA GLY A 86 -4.28 28.86 -27.01
C GLY A 86 -4.58 27.85 -25.90
N GLY A 87 -4.64 26.57 -26.25
CA GLY A 87 -4.89 25.47 -25.31
C GLY A 87 -3.60 24.81 -24.84
N SER A 88 -3.66 24.04 -23.75
CA SER A 88 -2.56 23.20 -23.26
C SER A 88 -3.07 21.79 -22.97
N ARG A 89 -2.38 20.76 -23.47
CA ARG A 89 -2.73 19.36 -23.21
C ARG A 89 -1.48 18.56 -22.90
N LEU A 90 -1.62 17.49 -22.11
CA LEU A 90 -0.49 16.60 -21.86
C LEU A 90 -0.16 15.78 -23.11
N THR A 91 1.13 15.51 -23.31
CA THR A 91 1.56 14.46 -24.25
C THR A 91 1.30 13.08 -23.66
N LYS A 92 1.54 12.03 -24.45
CA LYS A 92 1.58 10.65 -23.94
C LYS A 92 2.56 10.51 -22.76
N GLU A 93 3.72 11.17 -22.82
CA GLU A 93 4.71 11.11 -21.74
C GLU A 93 4.30 11.92 -20.51
N GLY A 94 3.66 13.08 -20.71
CA GLY A 94 3.06 13.84 -19.61
C GLY A 94 1.98 13.05 -18.88
N LEU A 95 1.17 12.27 -19.61
CA LEU A 95 0.20 11.36 -19.02
C LEU A 95 0.86 10.18 -18.30
N ASN A 96 1.93 9.60 -18.88
CA ASN A 96 2.59 8.45 -18.30
C ASN A 96 3.24 8.80 -16.95
N ILE A 97 4.05 9.86 -16.88
CA ILE A 97 4.71 10.26 -15.64
C ILE A 97 3.70 10.65 -14.54
N LEU A 98 2.59 11.31 -14.92
CA LEU A 98 1.52 11.63 -14.00
C LEU A 98 0.84 10.35 -13.46
N SER A 99 0.62 9.36 -14.31
CA SER A 99 0.03 8.07 -13.94
C SER A 99 0.94 7.28 -13.00
N GLU A 100 2.23 7.19 -13.32
CA GLU A 100 3.25 6.52 -12.49
C GLU A 100 3.34 7.15 -11.10
N PHE A 101 3.45 8.48 -11.03
CA PHE A 101 3.49 9.20 -9.75
C PHE A 101 2.23 8.96 -8.91
N ARG A 102 1.04 8.99 -9.53
CA ARG A 102 -0.23 8.73 -8.84
C ARG A 102 -0.32 7.31 -8.30
N LYS A 103 0.11 6.31 -9.08
CA LYS A 103 0.11 4.90 -8.66
C LYS A 103 1.06 4.70 -7.48
N LEU A 104 2.28 5.23 -7.56
CA LEU A 104 3.25 5.12 -6.48
C LEU A 104 2.75 5.81 -5.21
N ARG A 105 2.24 7.05 -5.33
CA ARG A 105 1.66 7.78 -4.20
C ARG A 105 0.51 7.01 -3.56
N LYS A 106 -0.37 6.40 -4.35
CA LYS A 106 -1.47 5.57 -3.84
C LYS A 106 -0.97 4.35 -3.08
N HIS A 107 0.01 3.62 -3.63
CA HIS A 107 0.57 2.45 -2.94
C HIS A 107 1.24 2.82 -1.61
N LEU A 108 2.01 3.90 -1.59
CA LEU A 108 2.65 4.39 -0.35
C LEU A 108 1.64 4.90 0.66
N PHE A 109 0.58 5.58 0.21
CA PHE A 109 -0.47 6.07 1.08
C PHE A 109 -1.23 4.90 1.73
N ASN A 110 -1.63 3.92 0.93
CA ASN A 110 -2.26 2.70 1.45
C ASN A 110 -1.35 1.95 2.44
N ALA A 111 -0.03 1.93 2.18
CA ALA A 111 0.94 1.31 3.07
C ALA A 111 1.08 2.03 4.43
N LEU A 112 0.73 3.32 4.50
CA LEU A 112 0.88 4.14 5.69
C LEU A 112 -0.41 4.31 6.49
N GLU A 113 -1.58 4.15 5.86
CA GLU A 113 -2.88 4.21 6.54
C GLU A 113 -3.29 2.89 7.21
N ASP A 114 -2.71 1.77 6.78
CA ASP A 114 -3.02 0.45 7.33
C ASP A 114 -2.08 0.16 8.51
N GLN A 115 -2.62 0.25 9.74
CA GLN A 115 -1.90 -0.01 10.99
C GLN A 115 -1.32 -1.43 11.05
N ASP A 116 -1.89 -2.38 10.30
CA ASP A 116 -1.49 -3.79 10.27
C ASP A 116 -0.53 -4.10 9.10
N PHE A 117 -0.30 -3.13 8.20
CA PHE A 117 0.51 -3.32 7.00
C PHE A 117 1.99 -3.48 7.26
N TRP A 118 2.51 -3.06 8.41
CA TRP A 118 3.93 -3.25 8.76
C TRP A 118 4.35 -4.73 8.78
N ALA A 119 3.40 -5.67 8.96
CA ALA A 119 3.63 -7.10 8.83
C ALA A 119 3.82 -7.56 7.35
N GLN A 120 3.37 -6.77 6.38
CA GLN A 120 3.40 -7.07 4.94
C GLN A 120 4.49 -6.31 4.16
N VAL A 121 5.24 -5.41 4.81
CA VAL A 121 6.33 -4.67 4.15
C VAL A 121 7.56 -5.57 4.01
N GLY A 122 7.48 -6.46 3.02
CA GLY A 122 8.60 -7.28 2.53
C GLY A 122 8.25 -7.91 1.19
N TYR A 123 7.04 -8.48 1.06
CA TYR A 123 6.52 -9.04 -0.17
C TYR A 123 4.99 -8.99 -0.16
N LYS A 124 4.37 -8.65 -1.30
CA LYS A 124 2.91 -8.76 -1.48
C LYS A 124 2.54 -10.24 -1.62
N LEU A 125 2.25 -10.91 -0.50
CA LEU A 125 1.81 -12.30 -0.50
C LEU A 125 0.39 -12.41 -1.09
N SER A 126 0.12 -13.47 -1.84
CA SER A 126 -1.22 -13.76 -2.37
C SER A 126 -2.18 -14.34 -1.33
N ALA A 127 -1.68 -14.57 -0.11
CA ALA A 127 -2.47 -15.05 1.01
C ALA A 127 -3.43 -13.97 1.51
N ARG A 128 -4.69 -14.35 1.77
CA ARG A 128 -5.73 -13.41 2.22
C ARG A 128 -6.10 -13.55 3.69
N ASN A 129 -5.66 -14.62 4.33
CA ASN A 129 -5.95 -14.85 5.74
C ASN A 129 -4.64 -14.65 6.50
N ILE A 130 -4.61 -13.64 7.37
CA ILE A 130 -3.48 -13.31 8.22
C ILE A 130 -4.05 -13.13 9.62
N LEU A 131 -3.53 -13.87 10.59
CA LEU A 131 -4.01 -13.86 11.98
C LEU A 131 -2.83 -13.60 12.92
N ASP A 132 -3.02 -12.72 13.89
CA ASP A 132 -2.08 -12.59 15.02
C ASP A 132 -2.02 -13.87 15.83
N ALA A 133 -0.80 -14.31 16.13
CA ALA A 133 -0.56 -15.54 16.86
C ALA A 133 0.65 -15.47 17.79
N LYS A 134 0.73 -16.42 18.72
CA LYS A 134 1.87 -16.63 19.61
C LYS A 134 2.34 -18.08 19.53
N ILE A 135 3.65 -18.31 19.43
CA ILE A 135 4.21 -19.66 19.47
C ILE A 135 4.03 -20.23 20.88
N VAL A 136 3.26 -21.32 20.99
CA VAL A 136 3.02 -22.04 22.25
C VAL A 136 3.72 -23.40 22.29
N GLY A 137 4.19 -23.91 21.15
CA GLY A 137 4.98 -25.13 21.07
C GLY A 137 5.86 -25.16 19.83
N LEU A 138 7.05 -25.76 19.95
CA LEU A 138 8.00 -25.96 18.87
C LEU A 138 8.66 -27.33 19.08
N HIS A 139 8.43 -28.25 18.14
CA HIS A 139 9.03 -29.59 18.14
C HIS A 139 9.88 -29.76 16.89
N LYS A 140 11.21 -29.85 17.09
CA LYS A 140 12.17 -30.06 16.00
C LYS A 140 12.25 -31.55 15.65
N GLY A 141 11.96 -31.90 14.41
CA GLY A 141 12.21 -33.23 13.84
C GLY A 141 13.50 -33.25 13.04
N ASP A 142 13.72 -34.31 12.25
CA ASP A 142 14.98 -34.48 11.50
C ASP A 142 15.15 -33.44 10.37
N ILE A 143 14.07 -33.16 9.63
CA ILE A 143 14.08 -32.25 8.45
C ILE A 143 13.17 -31.04 8.67
N VAL A 144 12.02 -31.27 9.31
CA VAL A 144 10.97 -30.27 9.53
C VAL A 144 10.66 -30.13 11.01
N SER A 145 10.22 -28.94 11.38
CA SER A 145 9.75 -28.60 12.71
C SER A 145 8.24 -28.39 12.70
N LYS A 146 7.58 -28.90 13.74
CA LYS A 146 6.17 -28.67 14.02
C LYS A 146 6.03 -27.51 15.01
N LEU A 147 5.38 -26.44 14.57
CA LEU A 147 5.01 -25.29 15.37
C LEU A 147 3.54 -25.38 15.79
N SER A 148 3.27 -25.14 17.06
CA SER A 148 1.92 -24.93 17.59
C SER A 148 1.78 -23.45 17.92
N ILE A 149 0.83 -22.76 17.29
CA ILE A 149 0.62 -21.32 17.44
C ILE A 149 -0.82 -21.05 17.91
N ALA A 150 -0.97 -20.23 18.94
CA ALA A 150 -2.27 -19.83 19.47
C ALA A 150 -2.70 -18.49 18.85
N VAL A 151 -3.93 -18.39 18.37
CA VAL A 151 -4.54 -17.13 17.86
C VAL A 151 -5.44 -16.50 18.95
N GLU A 152 -6.04 -15.32 18.72
CA GLU A 152 -6.85 -14.59 19.72
C GLU A 152 -8.15 -15.27 20.21
N HIS A 153 -8.40 -16.50 19.80
CA HIS A 153 -9.51 -17.36 20.27
C HIS A 153 -8.89 -18.69 20.73
N PRO A 154 -9.54 -19.57 21.50
CA PRO A 154 -8.94 -20.79 22.07
C PRO A 154 -8.67 -21.89 21.02
N VAL A 155 -8.15 -21.50 19.87
CA VAL A 155 -7.80 -22.31 18.72
C VAL A 155 -6.29 -22.28 18.58
N THR A 156 -5.70 -23.47 18.52
CA THR A 156 -4.28 -23.64 18.23
C THR A 156 -4.15 -24.12 16.79
N LEU A 157 -3.41 -23.37 15.97
CA LEU A 157 -3.04 -23.78 14.62
C LEU A 157 -1.71 -24.54 14.68
N THR A 158 -1.56 -25.52 13.79
CA THR A 158 -0.30 -26.24 13.60
C THR A 158 0.32 -25.82 12.28
N SER A 159 1.60 -25.46 12.29
CA SER A 159 2.39 -25.21 11.09
C SER A 159 3.57 -26.18 11.03
N ILE A 160 3.92 -26.62 9.82
CA ILE A 160 5.09 -27.45 9.55
C ILE A 160 6.00 -26.64 8.64
N ILE A 161 7.22 -26.36 9.10
CA ILE A 161 8.22 -25.62 8.34
C ILE A 161 9.56 -26.34 8.42
N THR A 162 10.50 -26.01 7.54
CA THR A 162 11.85 -26.60 7.59
C THR A 162 12.58 -26.18 8.86
N ASN A 163 13.52 -27.01 9.31
CA ASN A 163 14.38 -26.68 10.45
C ASN A 163 15.20 -25.40 10.20
N GLU A 164 15.68 -25.21 8.97
CA GLU A 164 16.38 -24.00 8.52
C GLU A 164 15.53 -22.74 8.72
N ALA A 165 14.24 -22.78 8.36
CA ALA A 165 13.35 -21.62 8.53
C ALA A 165 13.14 -21.25 10.01
N VAL A 166 13.10 -22.23 10.91
CA VAL A 166 13.05 -21.97 12.37
C VAL A 166 14.30 -21.22 12.83
N GLU A 167 15.46 -21.66 12.36
CA GLU A 167 16.76 -21.09 12.74
C GLU A 167 16.98 -19.69 12.16
N ASP A 168 16.69 -19.50 10.87
CA ASP A 168 16.83 -18.22 10.16
C ASP A 168 15.94 -17.13 10.76
N LEU A 169 14.68 -17.49 11.04
CA LEU A 169 13.71 -16.60 11.69
C LEU A 169 13.91 -16.51 13.20
N LYS A 170 14.81 -17.33 13.76
CA LYS A 170 15.15 -17.39 15.19
C LYS A 170 13.93 -17.62 16.08
N LEU A 171 12.99 -18.46 15.63
CA LEU A 171 11.70 -18.68 16.29
C LEU A 171 11.84 -19.43 17.61
N LYS A 172 11.12 -18.97 18.63
CA LYS A 172 11.11 -19.54 19.98
C LYS A 172 9.69 -19.56 20.55
N ILE A 173 9.47 -20.44 21.52
CA ILE A 173 8.23 -20.44 22.31
C ILE A 173 8.11 -19.08 22.99
N GLY A 174 6.94 -18.45 22.84
CA GLY A 174 6.64 -17.12 23.37
C GLY A 174 6.63 -16.01 22.33
N ASP A 175 7.21 -16.22 21.16
CA ASP A 175 7.29 -15.19 20.12
C ASP A 175 5.91 -14.83 19.56
N LYS A 176 5.72 -13.54 19.29
CA LYS A 176 4.58 -13.03 18.52
C LYS A 176 4.85 -13.20 17.04
N VAL A 177 3.93 -13.84 16.32
CA VAL A 177 4.06 -14.20 14.92
C VAL A 177 2.72 -14.01 14.19
N TYR A 178 2.74 -14.05 12.87
CA TYR A 178 1.52 -14.07 12.06
C TYR A 178 1.31 -15.47 11.46
N ALA A 179 0.08 -15.99 11.58
CA ALA A 179 -0.36 -17.15 10.81
C ALA A 179 -0.86 -16.68 9.45
N ILE A 180 -0.08 -16.93 8.39
CA ILE A 180 -0.41 -16.54 7.02
C ILE A 180 -0.91 -17.76 6.26
N ILE A 181 -2.17 -17.73 5.82
CA ILE A 181 -2.84 -18.87 5.16
C ILE A 181 -3.40 -18.43 3.81
N LYS A 182 -3.01 -19.13 2.75
CA LYS A 182 -3.52 -18.88 1.39
C LYS A 182 -4.98 -19.32 1.29
N SER A 183 -5.80 -18.56 0.57
CA SER A 183 -7.24 -18.86 0.43
C SER A 183 -7.52 -20.23 -0.18
N THR A 184 -6.61 -20.73 -1.02
CA THR A 184 -6.73 -22.04 -1.67
C THR A 184 -6.53 -23.21 -0.71
N ASP A 185 -5.96 -22.97 0.48
CA ASP A 185 -5.57 -24.01 1.42
C ASP A 185 -6.58 -24.13 2.58
N VAL A 186 -7.60 -23.26 2.59
CA VAL A 186 -8.70 -23.30 3.57
C VAL A 186 -9.80 -24.22 3.04
N ILE A 187 -10.08 -25.31 3.77
CA ILE A 187 -11.17 -26.24 3.48
C ILE A 187 -12.42 -25.83 4.26
N VAL A 188 -13.56 -25.75 3.59
CA VAL A 188 -14.87 -25.45 4.20
C VAL A 188 -15.72 -26.72 4.24
N ALA A 189 -16.22 -27.06 5.43
CA ALA A 189 -17.12 -28.19 5.64
C ALA A 189 -18.39 -27.75 6.38
N LYS A 190 -19.53 -28.36 6.05
CA LYS A 190 -20.80 -28.13 6.77
C LYS A 190 -20.82 -28.98 8.04
N SER A 191 -21.17 -28.40 9.18
CA SER A 191 -21.30 -29.15 10.43
C SER A 191 -22.36 -30.26 10.29
N PRO A 192 -22.11 -31.48 10.79
CA PRO A 192 -23.09 -32.55 10.73
C PRO A 192 -24.34 -32.15 11.55
N LYS A 193 -25.53 -32.44 11.02
CA LYS A 193 -26.77 -32.31 11.79
C LYS A 193 -26.70 -33.28 12.96
N ARG A 194 -26.70 -32.77 14.19
CA ARG A 194 -26.79 -33.58 15.40
C ARG A 194 -28.24 -34.07 15.49
N ASN A 195 -28.50 -35.32 15.07
CA ASN A 195 -29.79 -35.95 15.34
C ASN A 195 -29.88 -36.17 16.85
N GLN A 196 -30.74 -35.38 17.50
CA GLN A 196 -31.38 -35.76 18.75
C GLN A 196 -32.54 -36.71 18.38
N ASP A 197 -32.85 -37.69 19.26
CA ASP A 197 -33.73 -38.86 19.07
C ASP A 197 -33.02 -40.06 18.41
N THR A 198 -32.84 -41.23 19.02
CA THR A 198 -33.72 -41.99 19.92
C THR A 198 -32.90 -42.91 20.84
N ARG A 199 -32.97 -42.72 22.17
CA ARG A 199 -32.78 -43.78 23.19
C ARG A 199 -33.62 -43.47 24.43
N GLU A 200 -34.93 -43.43 24.26
CA GLU A 200 -35.86 -43.74 25.35
C GLU A 200 -36.55 -45.07 25.03
N ASN A 201 -36.63 -45.91 26.08
CA ASN A 201 -37.44 -47.12 26.22
C ASN A 201 -37.06 -48.36 25.40
N LYS A 202 -36.39 -49.30 26.09
CA LYS A 202 -37.04 -50.54 26.57
C LYS A 202 -36.12 -51.29 27.54
N THR A 203 -36.36 -51.07 28.84
CA THR A 203 -36.07 -52.05 29.89
C THR A 203 -37.40 -52.68 30.23
N SER A 204 -37.59 -53.95 29.87
CA SER A 204 -38.56 -54.89 30.45
C SER A 204 -38.06 -56.28 30.12
#